data_AF-A0A0S8F837-F1
#
_entry.id   AF-A0A0S8F837-F1
#
_cell.length_a   1.000
_cell.length_b   1.000
_cell.length_c   1.000
_cell.angle_alpha   90.00
_cell.angle_beta   90.00
_cell.angle_gamma   90.00
#
_symmetry.space_group_name_H-M   'P 1'
#
loop_
_entity.id
_entity.type
_entity.pdbx_description
1 polymer ?
#
loop_
_entity_poly.entity_id
_entity_poly.type
_entity_poly.pdbx_seq_one_letter_code
_entity_poly.pdbx_strand_id
1 'polypeptide(L)'
;MLLVDRCEFEFLPRLEEIVHELPFKFVFFSGGDIQASLTQLVASFDFPMTLYTTRLDTDDLLASDYFARIGGVSIGLHEANERVVLSFPGGANYSVREDSFYYSSYPENPFLTMVERLHSAKELRGVYWKMHTELAVHVPHVRYLRSYHPMWASVIHDHNTSNESLTATNKVKLADGDFLKKKFGMAQNL
;
A
#
# COMPACT_ATOMS: atom_id res chain seq x y z
N MET A 1 4.11 8.74 -5.58
CA MET A 1 4.13 9.83 -4.57
C MET A 1 4.54 9.21 -3.25
N LEU A 2 5.41 9.85 -2.49
CA LEU A 2 5.85 9.37 -1.18
C LEU A 2 5.48 10.40 -0.12
N LEU A 3 4.64 10.00 0.83
CA LEU A 3 4.23 10.83 1.96
C LEU A 3 5.31 10.74 3.03
N VAL A 4 5.82 11.89 3.47
CA VAL A 4 6.88 11.97 4.49
C VAL A 4 6.41 12.85 5.64
N ASP A 5 6.25 12.26 6.83
CA ASP A 5 6.20 13.00 8.11
C ASP A 5 7.61 13.07 8.68
N ARG A 6 7.82 13.93 9.68
CA ARG A 6 8.98 14.02 10.59
C ARG A 6 9.97 12.88 10.42
N CYS A 7 11.05 13.14 9.69
CA CYS A 7 12.10 12.18 9.41
C CYS A 7 13.42 12.64 10.01
N GLU A 8 14.26 11.68 10.35
CA GLU A 8 15.63 11.93 10.80
C GLU A 8 16.45 12.57 9.67
N PHE A 9 17.48 13.33 10.04
CA PHE A 9 18.28 14.14 9.11
C PHE A 9 18.87 13.34 7.95
N GLU A 10 19.24 12.07 8.17
CA GLU A 10 19.87 11.21 7.16
C GLU A 10 18.88 10.40 6.29
N PHE A 11 17.59 10.38 6.65
CA PHE A 11 16.60 9.54 5.95
C PHE A 11 16.33 10.03 4.53
N LEU A 12 16.11 11.33 4.35
CA LEU A 12 15.73 11.90 3.05
C LEU A 12 16.80 11.77 1.97
N PRO A 13 18.08 12.13 2.23
CA PRO A 13 19.12 11.97 1.21
C PRO A 13 19.27 10.52 0.76
N ARG A 14 19.16 9.55 1.69
CA ARG A 14 19.23 8.13 1.37
C ARG A 14 18.03 7.67 0.56
N LEU A 15 16.83 8.13 0.90
CA LEU A 15 15.63 7.81 0.13
C LEU A 15 15.71 8.38 -1.28
N GLU A 16 16.17 9.64 -1.43
CA GLU A 16 16.43 10.28 -2.73
C GLU A 16 17.39 9.46 -3.59
N GLU A 17 18.50 9.00 -3.01
CA GLU A 17 19.45 8.12 -3.69
C GLU A 17 18.80 6.81 -4.15
N ILE A 18 17.92 6.20 -3.35
CA ILE A 18 17.23 4.96 -3.73
C ILE A 18 16.25 5.19 -4.89
N VAL A 19 15.51 6.31 -4.87
CA VAL A 19 14.42 6.55 -5.84
C VAL A 19 14.83 7.43 -7.01
N HIS A 20 16.09 7.88 -7.12
CA HIS A 20 16.55 8.90 -8.08
C HIS A 20 16.20 8.63 -9.56
N GLU A 21 16.12 7.36 -9.97
CA GLU A 21 15.77 6.97 -11.35
C GLU A 21 14.26 6.85 -11.58
N LEU A 22 13.43 6.97 -10.55
CA LEU A 22 11.99 6.81 -10.62
C LEU A 22 11.27 8.16 -10.74
N PRO A 23 10.11 8.22 -11.40
CA PRO A 23 9.26 9.40 -11.38
C PRO A 23 8.57 9.51 -10.01
N PHE A 24 9.22 10.15 -9.04
CA PHE A 24 8.67 10.35 -7.69
C PHE A 24 8.47 11.84 -7.37
N LYS A 25 7.65 12.08 -6.35
CA LYS A 25 7.44 13.38 -5.71
C LYS A 25 7.25 13.14 -4.23
N PHE A 26 8.07 13.80 -3.40
CA PHE A 26 7.86 13.83 -1.96
C PHE A 26 6.75 14.79 -1.60
N VAL A 27 5.99 14.40 -0.59
CA VAL A 27 4.87 15.16 -0.04
C VAL A 27 5.11 15.24 1.45
N PHE A 28 5.73 16.35 1.85
CA PHE A 28 5.99 16.62 3.25
C PHE A 28 4.71 17.08 3.94
N PHE A 29 4.39 16.46 5.07
CA PHE A 29 3.31 16.89 5.94
C PHE A 29 3.82 16.97 7.37
N SER A 30 3.30 17.91 8.15
CA SER A 30 3.70 18.11 9.54
C SER A 30 2.49 18.05 10.45
N GLY A 31 2.31 16.94 11.17
CA GLY A 31 1.49 16.89 12.38
C GLY A 31 0.00 17.28 12.28
N GLY A 32 -0.63 17.24 11.11
CA GLY A 32 -2.08 17.42 11.03
C GLY A 32 -2.65 17.41 9.61
N ASP A 33 -3.38 16.35 9.31
CA ASP A 33 -4.23 16.14 8.12
C ASP A 33 -3.52 15.74 6.81
N ILE A 34 -3.20 14.45 6.70
CA ILE A 34 -2.75 13.78 5.47
C ILE A 34 -3.69 14.09 4.29
N GLN A 35 -5.00 14.18 4.54
CA GLN A 35 -5.98 14.44 3.49
C GLN A 35 -5.81 15.84 2.90
N ALA A 36 -5.57 16.84 3.74
CA ALA A 36 -5.30 18.20 3.29
C ALA A 36 -4.03 18.27 2.44
N SER A 37 -2.93 17.62 2.88
CA SER A 37 -1.67 17.59 2.13
C SER A 37 -1.83 16.89 0.77
N LEU A 38 -2.53 15.75 0.73
CA LEU A 38 -2.84 15.05 -0.51
C LEU A 38 -3.72 15.89 -1.44
N THR A 39 -4.73 16.57 -0.89
CA THR A 39 -5.62 17.44 -1.68
C THR A 39 -4.86 18.61 -2.30
N GLN A 40 -3.98 19.27 -1.54
CA GLN A 40 -3.14 20.37 -2.04
C GLN A 40 -2.20 19.88 -3.14
N LEU A 41 -1.60 18.72 -2.98
CA LEU A 41 -0.76 18.10 -3.99
C LEU A 41 -1.53 17.79 -5.27
N VAL A 42 -2.69 17.14 -5.13
CA VAL A 42 -3.55 16.75 -6.24
C VAL A 42 -4.06 17.97 -7.02
N ALA A 43 -4.22 19.12 -6.36
CA ALA A 43 -4.58 20.37 -7.03
C ALA A 43 -3.54 20.88 -8.04
N SER A 44 -2.31 20.35 -8.04
CA SER A 44 -1.27 20.70 -9.02
C SER A 44 -1.33 19.90 -10.34
N PHE A 45 -2.28 18.96 -10.47
CA PHE A 45 -2.46 18.13 -11.66
C PHE A 45 -3.62 18.63 -12.54
N ASP A 46 -3.60 18.24 -13.81
CA ASP A 46 -4.70 18.50 -14.74
C ASP A 46 -5.88 17.57 -14.49
N PHE A 47 -7.09 18.12 -14.59
CA PHE A 47 -8.34 17.37 -14.46
C PHE A 47 -9.08 17.32 -15.81
N PRO A 48 -9.88 16.28 -16.05
CA PRO A 48 -10.15 15.15 -15.16
C PRO A 48 -9.04 14.09 -15.17
N MET A 49 -8.69 13.55 -14.00
CA MET A 49 -7.65 12.52 -13.83
C MET A 49 -8.15 11.27 -13.11
N THR A 50 -7.55 10.13 -13.41
CA THR A 50 -7.82 8.87 -12.67
C THR A 50 -6.66 8.64 -11.73
N LEU A 51 -6.96 8.60 -10.44
CA LEU A 51 -5.97 8.47 -9.38
C LEU A 51 -6.09 7.09 -8.73
N TYR A 52 -4.95 6.44 -8.56
CA TYR A 52 -4.80 5.20 -7.79
C TYR A 52 -4.03 5.53 -6.52
N THR A 53 -4.59 5.22 -5.37
CA THR A 53 -3.95 5.45 -4.06
C THR A 53 -3.86 4.15 -3.29
N THR A 54 -2.67 3.82 -2.83
CA THR A 54 -2.36 2.61 -2.04
C THR A 54 -1.62 3.05 -0.79
N ARG A 55 -1.95 2.47 0.36
CA ARG A 55 -1.18 2.67 1.58
C ARG A 55 -0.07 1.62 1.64
N LEU A 56 1.13 2.07 1.97
CA LEU A 56 2.27 1.22 2.28
C LEU A 56 3.01 1.89 3.42
N ASP A 57 3.08 1.21 4.56
CA ASP A 57 3.89 1.66 5.69
C ASP A 57 5.37 1.31 5.39
N THR A 58 6.31 2.11 5.91
CA THR A 58 7.72 2.07 5.50
C THR A 58 8.45 0.77 5.84
N ASP A 59 7.91 0.00 6.79
CA ASP A 59 8.43 -1.29 7.23
C ASP A 59 7.69 -2.48 6.59
N ASP A 60 6.62 -2.25 5.84
CA ASP A 60 5.86 -3.29 5.16
C ASP A 60 6.26 -3.45 3.68
N LEU A 61 5.78 -4.52 3.05
CA LEU A 61 6.20 -4.93 1.72
C LEU A 61 5.02 -5.07 0.76
N LEU A 62 5.21 -4.66 -0.49
CA LEU A 62 4.36 -5.02 -1.63
C LEU A 62 5.15 -5.89 -2.59
N ALA A 63 4.49 -6.86 -3.23
CA ALA A 63 5.13 -7.66 -4.27
C ALA A 63 5.51 -6.76 -5.47
N SER A 64 6.60 -7.07 -6.14
CA SER A 64 7.17 -6.27 -7.24
C SER A 64 6.24 -6.14 -8.45
N ASP A 65 5.26 -7.05 -8.59
CA ASP A 65 4.22 -7.02 -9.61
C ASP A 65 2.87 -6.46 -9.12
N TYR A 66 2.79 -5.94 -7.88
CA TYR A 66 1.56 -5.40 -7.29
C TYR A 66 0.90 -4.34 -8.18
N PHE A 67 1.63 -3.27 -8.50
CA PHE A 67 1.08 -2.16 -9.29
C PHE A 67 0.79 -2.55 -10.73
N ALA A 68 1.58 -3.48 -11.31
CA ALA A 68 1.31 -4.00 -12.64
C ALA A 68 -0.03 -4.76 -12.67
N ARG A 69 -0.32 -5.56 -11.64
CA ARG A 69 -1.61 -6.28 -11.53
C ARG A 69 -2.77 -5.33 -11.26
N ILE A 70 -2.59 -4.33 -10.39
CA ILE A 70 -3.58 -3.26 -10.18
C ILE A 70 -3.89 -2.54 -11.49
N GLY A 71 -2.87 -2.12 -12.24
CA GLY A 71 -3.01 -1.44 -13.52
C GLY A 71 -3.62 -2.31 -14.62
N GLY A 72 -3.54 -3.63 -14.50
CA GLY A 72 -4.20 -4.59 -15.40
C GLY A 72 -5.69 -4.77 -15.14
N VAL A 73 -6.24 -4.23 -14.06
CA VAL A 73 -7.68 -4.32 -13.77
C VAL A 73 -8.45 -3.30 -14.61
N SER A 74 -9.31 -3.77 -15.50
CA SER A 74 -10.18 -2.90 -16.30
C SER A 74 -11.24 -2.24 -15.42
N ILE A 75 -11.17 -0.92 -15.23
CA ILE A 75 -12.15 -0.14 -14.47
C ILE A 75 -12.89 0.78 -15.43
N GLY A 76 -14.23 0.65 -15.49
CA GLY A 76 -15.06 1.52 -16.29
C GLY A 76 -15.06 2.96 -15.76
N LEU A 77 -15.24 3.95 -16.64
CA LEU A 77 -15.33 5.36 -16.23
C LEU A 77 -16.43 5.61 -15.20
N HIS A 78 -17.58 4.94 -15.35
CA HIS A 78 -18.69 5.05 -14.40
C HIS A 78 -18.28 4.54 -13.00
N GLU A 79 -17.69 3.35 -12.91
CA GLU A 79 -17.20 2.78 -11.66
C GLU A 79 -16.13 3.67 -11.01
N ALA A 80 -15.20 4.22 -11.81
CA ALA A 80 -14.17 5.12 -11.30
C ALA A 80 -14.75 6.43 -10.72
N ASN A 81 -15.84 6.97 -11.30
CA ASN A 81 -16.54 8.14 -10.74
C ASN A 81 -17.24 7.81 -9.39
N GLU A 82 -17.66 6.57 -9.20
CA GLU A 82 -18.27 6.08 -7.95
C GLU A 82 -17.25 5.55 -6.94
N ARG A 83 -15.98 5.47 -7.36
CA ARG A 83 -14.82 4.89 -6.66
C ARG A 83 -14.84 3.37 -6.68
N VAL A 84 -13.63 2.80 -6.80
CA VAL A 84 -13.40 1.36 -6.74
C VAL A 84 -12.33 1.06 -5.71
N VAL A 85 -12.56 0.06 -4.87
CA VAL A 85 -11.53 -0.52 -4.00
C VAL A 85 -11.06 -1.83 -4.62
N LEU A 86 -9.76 -1.94 -4.81
CA LEU A 86 -9.07 -3.15 -5.25
C LEU A 86 -8.30 -3.71 -4.06
N SER A 87 -8.46 -5.00 -3.79
CA SER A 87 -7.72 -5.67 -2.73
C SER A 87 -7.21 -7.03 -3.21
N PHE A 88 -5.99 -7.37 -2.81
CA PHE A 88 -5.51 -8.75 -2.82
C PHE A 88 -5.72 -9.34 -1.43
N PRO A 89 -6.66 -10.27 -1.21
CA PRO A 89 -6.85 -10.86 0.11
C PRO A 89 -5.64 -11.66 0.59
N GLY A 90 -4.94 -12.32 -0.33
CA GLY A 90 -3.78 -13.16 -0.03
C GLY A 90 -2.50 -12.34 0.19
N GLY A 91 -1.99 -12.39 1.42
CA GLY A 91 -0.76 -11.75 1.84
C GLY A 91 0.08 -12.67 2.72
N ALA A 92 1.01 -12.06 3.44
CA ALA A 92 1.85 -12.76 4.39
C ALA A 92 2.18 -11.90 5.61
N ASN A 93 2.55 -12.56 6.70
CA ASN A 93 3.31 -11.96 7.77
C ASN A 93 4.76 -12.42 7.63
N TYR A 94 5.71 -11.50 7.58
CA TYR A 94 7.14 -11.82 7.54
C TYR A 94 7.73 -11.66 8.93
N SER A 95 8.13 -12.76 9.56
CA SER A 95 8.83 -12.75 10.84
C SER A 95 10.32 -12.53 10.61
N VAL A 96 10.83 -11.35 10.99
CA VAL A 96 12.26 -11.03 10.88
C VAL A 96 13.09 -11.98 11.76
N ARG A 97 12.60 -12.29 12.97
CA ARG A 97 13.27 -13.17 13.93
C ARG A 97 13.48 -14.59 13.39
N GLU A 98 12.50 -15.10 12.65
CA GLU A 98 12.54 -16.46 12.12
C GLU A 98 12.95 -16.51 10.64
N ASP A 99 13.18 -15.35 10.03
CA ASP A 99 13.42 -15.18 8.61
C ASP A 99 12.41 -15.99 7.76
N SER A 100 11.12 -15.86 8.10
CA SER A 100 10.08 -16.77 7.62
C SER A 100 8.79 -16.04 7.29
N PHE A 101 8.17 -16.42 6.17
CA PHE A 101 6.85 -15.94 5.79
C PHE A 101 5.75 -16.89 6.28
N TYR A 102 4.67 -16.30 6.77
CA TYR A 102 3.45 -16.98 7.17
C TYR A 102 2.29 -16.48 6.32
N TYR A 103 1.46 -17.38 5.81
CA TYR A 103 0.30 -16.99 5.01
C TYR A 103 -0.68 -16.18 5.86
N SER A 104 -1.16 -15.07 5.28
CA SER A 104 -2.23 -14.27 5.85
C SER A 104 -3.30 -14.03 4.79
N SER A 105 -4.57 -14.00 5.21
CA SER A 105 -5.70 -13.75 4.32
C SER A 105 -6.59 -12.72 4.95
N TYR A 106 -6.55 -11.51 4.41
CA TYR A 106 -7.36 -10.41 4.92
C TYR A 106 -7.92 -9.58 3.76
N PRO A 107 -9.21 -9.74 3.41
CA PRO A 107 -9.81 -9.04 2.28
C PRO A 107 -9.77 -7.52 2.46
N GLU A 108 -10.00 -7.02 3.66
CA GLU A 108 -9.97 -5.61 4.02
C GLU A 108 -8.61 -5.22 4.64
N ASN A 109 -7.50 -5.60 4.01
CA ASN A 109 -6.14 -5.31 4.48
C ASN A 109 -5.74 -3.83 4.30
N PRO A 110 -4.73 -3.33 5.04
CA PRO A 110 -4.27 -1.95 4.92
C PRO A 110 -3.62 -1.61 3.58
N PHE A 111 -3.27 -2.62 2.76
CA PHE A 111 -2.58 -2.46 1.48
C PHE A 111 -3.53 -2.37 0.29
N LEU A 112 -4.81 -2.11 0.52
CA LEU A 112 -5.78 -1.94 -0.55
C LEU A 112 -5.46 -0.71 -1.42
N THR A 113 -5.95 -0.73 -2.66
CA THR A 113 -5.84 0.38 -3.60
C THR A 113 -7.21 0.98 -3.85
N MET A 114 -7.36 2.29 -3.66
CA MET A 114 -8.55 3.02 -4.05
C MET A 114 -8.34 3.73 -5.39
N VAL A 115 -9.29 3.57 -6.29
CA VAL A 115 -9.30 4.16 -7.63
C VAL A 115 -10.42 5.17 -7.72
N GLU A 116 -10.08 6.39 -8.12
CA GLU A 116 -11.03 7.50 -8.22
C GLU A 116 -10.85 8.23 -9.55
N ARG A 117 -11.96 8.61 -10.19
CA ARG A 117 -11.96 9.63 -11.24
C ARG A 117 -12.26 10.97 -10.59
N LEU A 118 -11.30 11.89 -10.65
CA LEU A 118 -11.39 13.21 -10.06
C LEU A 118 -11.62 14.25 -11.17
N HIS A 119 -12.58 15.14 -10.97
CA HIS A 119 -12.81 16.33 -11.80
C HIS A 119 -12.30 17.60 -11.11
N SER A 120 -12.03 17.51 -9.81
CA SER A 120 -11.37 18.55 -9.02
C SER A 120 -10.63 17.93 -7.83
N ALA A 121 -9.65 18.64 -7.28
CA ALA A 121 -8.91 18.15 -6.12
C ALA A 121 -9.79 17.94 -4.87
N LYS A 122 -10.88 18.72 -4.73
CA LYS A 122 -11.80 18.65 -3.59
C LYS A 122 -12.60 17.33 -3.52
N GLU A 123 -12.66 16.60 -4.63
CA GLU A 123 -13.34 15.30 -4.70
C GLU A 123 -12.49 14.16 -4.13
N LEU A 124 -11.19 14.40 -3.94
CA LEU A 124 -10.25 13.41 -3.42
C LEU A 124 -10.79 12.82 -2.11
N ARG A 125 -10.80 11.49 -2.06
CA ARG A 125 -10.95 10.74 -0.82
C ARG A 125 -9.64 10.01 -0.52
N GLY A 126 -9.06 9.33 -1.48
CA GLY A 126 -7.86 8.53 -1.31
C GLY A 126 -8.02 7.41 -0.28
N VAL A 127 -7.00 6.56 -0.20
CA VAL A 127 -6.97 5.40 0.70
C VAL A 127 -7.10 5.73 2.20
N TYR A 128 -6.81 6.98 2.59
CA TYR A 128 -6.87 7.46 3.98
C TYR A 128 -8.21 8.08 4.38
N TRP A 129 -9.20 8.17 3.48
CA TRP A 129 -10.51 8.75 3.80
C TRP A 129 -11.24 8.03 4.94
N LYS A 130 -11.09 6.71 4.98
CA LYS A 130 -11.69 5.82 5.99
C LYS A 130 -10.66 4.80 6.44
N MET A 131 -10.94 4.14 7.56
CA MET A 131 -10.16 2.95 7.92
C MET A 131 -10.33 1.90 6.82
N HIS A 132 -9.26 1.19 6.49
CA HIS A 132 -9.28 0.19 5.42
C HIS A 132 -10.37 -0.89 5.62
N THR A 133 -10.68 -1.19 6.88
CA THR A 133 -11.76 -2.11 7.30
C THR A 133 -13.17 -1.60 7.01
N GLU A 134 -13.34 -0.30 6.82
CA GLU A 134 -14.64 0.35 6.58
C GLU A 134 -14.86 0.70 5.11
N LEU A 135 -13.82 0.69 4.29
CA LEU A 135 -13.91 1.13 2.90
C LEU A 135 -14.91 0.31 2.09
N ALA A 136 -14.99 -1.01 2.32
CA ALA A 136 -15.94 -1.88 1.65
C ALA A 136 -17.42 -1.57 1.97
N VAL A 137 -17.69 -0.88 3.10
CA VAL A 137 -19.03 -0.44 3.48
C VAL A 137 -19.40 0.89 2.81
N HIS A 138 -18.40 1.71 2.48
CA HIS A 138 -18.58 3.07 1.97
C HIS A 138 -18.39 3.21 0.46
N VAL A 139 -17.77 2.22 -0.19
CA VAL A 139 -17.50 2.24 -1.63
C VAL A 139 -18.37 1.17 -2.31
N PRO A 140 -19.15 1.52 -3.35
CA PRO A 140 -20.08 0.59 -3.99
C PRO A 140 -19.37 -0.54 -4.77
N HIS A 141 -18.16 -0.29 -5.25
CA HIS A 141 -17.40 -1.24 -6.08
C HIS A 141 -16.18 -1.74 -5.33
N VAL A 142 -16.20 -3.02 -4.91
CA VAL A 142 -15.07 -3.69 -4.28
C VAL A 142 -14.68 -4.91 -5.09
N ARG A 143 -13.40 -5.04 -5.42
CA ARG A 143 -12.88 -6.16 -6.21
C ARG A 143 -11.76 -6.86 -5.46
N TYR A 144 -11.99 -8.15 -5.19
CA TYR A 144 -11.01 -9.04 -4.59
C TYR A 144 -10.25 -9.79 -5.68
N LEU A 145 -8.99 -9.41 -5.85
CA LEU A 145 -8.11 -9.93 -6.88
C LEU A 145 -7.42 -11.19 -6.40
N ARG A 146 -7.40 -12.22 -7.25
CA ARG A 146 -6.70 -13.47 -6.98
C ARG A 146 -5.23 -13.35 -7.38
N SER A 147 -4.36 -13.97 -6.59
CA SER A 147 -2.94 -14.13 -6.87
C SER A 147 -2.50 -15.53 -6.49
N TYR A 148 -1.39 -15.99 -7.10
CA TYR A 148 -0.78 -17.28 -6.78
C TYR A 148 0.29 -17.18 -5.69
N HIS A 149 0.65 -15.96 -5.30
CA HIS A 149 1.57 -15.66 -4.22
C HIS A 149 1.04 -14.47 -3.40
N PRO A 150 1.48 -14.32 -2.14
CA PRO A 150 1.27 -13.10 -1.36
C PRO A 150 1.59 -11.85 -2.17
N MET A 151 0.69 -10.87 -2.12
CA MET A 151 0.85 -9.59 -2.83
C MET A 151 1.31 -8.45 -1.93
N TRP A 152 1.22 -8.66 -0.62
CA TRP A 152 1.69 -7.77 0.43
C TRP A 152 2.25 -8.63 1.56
N ALA A 153 3.14 -8.06 2.36
CA ALA A 153 3.54 -8.66 3.62
C ALA A 153 3.62 -7.60 4.73
N SER A 154 3.01 -7.91 5.87
CA SER A 154 3.24 -7.17 7.10
C SER A 154 4.52 -7.67 7.77
N VAL A 155 5.45 -6.79 8.09
CA VAL A 155 6.74 -7.18 8.69
C VAL A 155 6.64 -7.14 10.21
N ILE A 156 6.94 -8.28 10.84
CA ILE A 156 6.94 -8.46 12.28
C ILE A 156 8.39 -8.36 12.78
N HIS A 157 8.66 -7.29 13.53
CA HIS A 157 9.93 -6.98 14.19
C HIS A 157 9.70 -6.52 15.65
N ASP A 158 10.76 -6.27 16.41
CA ASP A 158 10.65 -6.12 17.88
C ASP A 158 10.05 -4.78 18.35
N HIS A 159 9.60 -3.89 17.44
CA HIS A 159 9.28 -2.50 17.77
C HIS A 159 7.82 -2.06 17.58
N ASN A 160 6.90 -2.89 17.06
CA ASN A 160 5.50 -2.48 16.86
C ASN A 160 4.51 -3.15 17.83
N THR A 161 3.65 -2.34 18.47
CA THR A 161 2.63 -2.76 19.43
C THR A 161 1.55 -3.68 18.84
N SER A 162 1.37 -3.67 17.52
CA SER A 162 0.40 -4.53 16.78
C SER A 162 0.95 -5.93 16.46
N ASN A 163 2.25 -6.18 16.66
CA ASN A 163 2.92 -7.41 16.21
C ASN A 163 2.49 -8.66 16.98
N GLU A 164 2.03 -8.53 18.22
CA GLU A 164 1.48 -9.65 18.98
C GLU A 164 0.24 -10.25 18.31
N SER A 165 -0.67 -9.39 17.83
CA SER A 165 -1.89 -9.83 17.13
C SER A 165 -1.57 -10.48 15.79
N LEU A 166 -0.59 -9.95 15.04
CA LEU A 166 -0.15 -10.55 13.79
C LEU A 166 0.51 -11.91 14.03
N THR A 167 1.40 -12.00 15.02
CA THR A 167 2.08 -13.26 15.39
C THR A 167 1.08 -14.34 15.78
N ALA A 168 0.01 -13.99 16.49
CA ALA A 168 -1.05 -14.93 16.87
C ALA A 168 -1.78 -15.58 15.66
N THR A 169 -1.69 -14.96 14.48
CA THR A 169 -2.28 -15.49 13.24
C THR A 169 -1.33 -16.35 12.41
N ASN A 170 -0.05 -16.42 12.77
CA ASN A 170 0.98 -17.20 12.08
C ASN A 170 0.79 -18.70 12.28
N LYS A 171 -0.09 -19.32 11.49
CA LYS A 171 -0.40 -20.76 11.56
C LYS A 171 0.22 -21.57 10.43
N VAL A 172 0.38 -20.96 9.26
CA VAL A 172 0.81 -21.65 8.03
C VAL A 172 2.08 -20.99 7.52
N LYS A 173 3.23 -21.63 7.80
CA LYS A 173 4.51 -21.21 7.25
C LYS A 173 4.54 -21.50 5.74
N LEU A 174 4.97 -20.52 4.95
CA LEU A 174 5.15 -20.65 3.51
C LEU A 174 6.54 -21.26 3.24
N ALA A 175 6.58 -22.29 2.39
CA ALA A 175 7.80 -23.05 2.13
C ALA A 175 8.81 -22.29 1.26
N ASP A 176 8.34 -21.52 0.27
CA ASP A 176 9.19 -20.88 -0.73
C ASP A 176 9.69 -19.49 -0.31
N GLY A 177 10.38 -19.41 0.83
CA GLY A 177 10.87 -18.15 1.41
C GLY A 177 11.72 -17.32 0.43
N ASP A 178 12.67 -17.94 -0.28
CA ASP A 178 13.55 -17.25 -1.23
C ASP A 178 12.80 -16.66 -2.42
N PHE A 179 11.80 -17.38 -2.93
CA PHE A 179 10.92 -16.88 -3.98
C PHE A 179 10.15 -15.65 -3.48
N LEU A 180 9.63 -15.68 -2.26
CA LEU A 180 8.90 -14.56 -1.66
C LEU A 180 9.80 -13.36 -1.42
N LYS A 181 11.02 -13.54 -0.89
CA LYS A 181 12.01 -12.47 -0.74
C LYS A 181 12.28 -11.77 -2.08
N LYS A 182 12.51 -12.54 -3.13
CA LYS A 182 12.69 -12.00 -4.50
C LYS A 182 11.44 -11.27 -4.98
N LYS A 183 10.25 -11.80 -4.72
CA LYS A 183 8.98 -11.15 -5.08
C LYS A 183 8.78 -9.84 -4.34
N PHE A 184 9.17 -9.74 -3.08
CA PHE A 184 9.10 -8.51 -2.30
C PHE A 184 10.30 -7.57 -2.51
N GLY A 185 11.22 -7.91 -3.41
CA GLY A 185 12.40 -7.08 -3.68
C GLY A 185 13.39 -7.02 -2.50
N MET A 186 13.33 -7.98 -1.58
CA MET A 186 14.28 -8.07 -0.48
C MET A 186 15.63 -8.52 -1.02
N ALA A 187 16.69 -7.76 -0.72
CA ALA A 187 18.04 -8.14 -1.07
C ALA A 187 18.40 -9.49 -0.43
N GLN A 188 18.98 -10.40 -1.21
CA GLN A 188 19.66 -11.56 -0.66
C GLN A 188 20.98 -11.06 -0.07
N ASN A 189 21.03 -10.89 1.25
CA ASN A 189 22.17 -10.49 2.09
C ASN A 189 22.35 -8.96 2.31
N LEU A 190 22.12 -8.54 3.55
CA LEU A 190 22.95 -7.57 4.27
C LEU A 190 23.70 -8.33 5.36
#